data_AF-A0A354GTV5-F1
#
_entry.id   AF-A0A354GTV5-F1
#
_cell.length_a   1.000
_cell.length_b   1.000
_cell.length_c   1.000
_cell.angle_alpha   90.00
_cell.angle_beta   90.00
_cell.angle_gamma   90.00
#
_symmetry.space_group_name_H-M   'P 1'
#
loop_
_entity.id
_entity.type
_entity.pdbx_description
1 polymer ?
#
loop_
_entity_poly.entity_id
_entity_poly.type
_entity_poly.pdbx_seq_one_letter_code
_entity_poly.pdbx_strand_id
1 'polypeptide(L)'
;MAFSYPTLLVAFVLVVVYAAAAVPWVLLGFDDSGKLAAQARLALRNPFDRRASGLLLFVIGLLVIGPLAVAYFLNSGDPATIETIGMVYGATLQLQLIVDFFIVGFPLLMLIWPKGGAVAYAAFREGVRQPLFWVLFAFGLLALIVSPIVPYFTFGEDLVMVKDLGFDTMMLVAALFGTLAASQSISEEIEGRTAVTLMSKPVSRRQFLLGKFLGILLASLLLFALLSWLFEGVLLGKSWLDRLDATPVPAWLTSYLSSLNLAEKPTALVRGIGLWTDHTMSVLPGLVMTFSEVMVLIAVAVALATRTTMVVNLSTVLAIYFLANVTPVLVTIGHDAKVRTPGPVSELLSFTAGLFDMLLPDLDTFRIGPALVTDAALPTTYILSVLFYGVLYSLIVLLIGLILFEDKDLA
;
A
#
# COMPACT_ATOMS: atom_id res chain seq x y z
N MET A 1 4.27 28.25 -34.84
CA MET A 1 4.50 26.80 -34.97
C MET A 1 3.14 26.13 -35.06
N ALA A 2 2.80 25.48 -36.17
CA ALA A 2 1.56 24.72 -36.25
C ALA A 2 1.80 23.35 -35.59
N PHE A 3 1.09 23.06 -34.50
CA PHE A 3 1.13 21.74 -33.88
C PHE A 3 0.52 20.72 -34.83
N SER A 4 1.10 19.51 -34.94
CA SER A 4 0.49 18.45 -35.74
C SER A 4 -0.82 17.99 -35.07
N TYR A 5 -1.84 17.69 -35.87
CA TYR A 5 -3.11 17.14 -35.40
C TYR A 5 -2.97 15.96 -34.41
N PRO A 6 -2.09 14.96 -34.64
CA PRO A 6 -1.92 13.86 -33.68
C PRO A 6 -1.34 14.31 -32.33
N THR A 7 -0.47 15.32 -32.31
CA THR A 7 0.07 15.87 -31.05
C THR A 7 -1.02 16.55 -30.22
N LEU A 8 -1.92 17.30 -30.86
CA LEU A 8 -3.06 17.93 -30.18
C LEU A 8 -4.08 16.89 -29.68
N LEU A 9 -4.32 15.83 -30.45
CA LEU A 9 -5.22 14.74 -30.06
C LEU A 9 -4.70 14.02 -28.82
N VAL A 10 -3.41 13.64 -28.78
CA VAL A 10 -2.82 12.98 -27.61
C VAL A 10 -2.85 13.91 -26.39
N ALA A 11 -2.49 15.18 -26.56
CA ALA A 11 -2.61 16.17 -25.48
C ALA A 11 -4.05 16.28 -24.93
N PHE A 12 -5.05 16.29 -25.82
CA PHE A 12 -6.46 16.30 -25.42
C PHE A 12 -6.86 15.03 -24.67
N VAL A 13 -6.48 13.85 -25.15
CA VAL A 13 -6.77 12.57 -24.49
C VAL A 13 -6.16 12.52 -23.10
N LEU A 14 -4.93 12.99 -22.90
CA LEU A 14 -4.31 13.05 -21.57
C LEU A 14 -5.10 13.95 -20.63
N VAL A 15 -5.49 15.15 -21.08
CA VAL A 15 -6.32 16.06 -20.28
C VAL A 15 -7.66 15.39 -19.93
N VAL A 16 -8.27 14.66 -20.86
CA VAL A 16 -9.53 13.95 -20.61
C VAL A 16 -9.35 12.82 -19.61
N VAL A 17 -8.29 12.00 -19.73
CA VAL A 17 -7.99 10.92 -18.77
C VAL A 17 -7.76 11.48 -17.37
N TYR A 18 -7.00 12.57 -17.26
CA TYR A 18 -6.73 13.23 -15.99
C TYR A 18 -7.99 13.87 -15.39
N ALA A 19 -8.82 14.50 -16.23
CA ALA A 19 -10.09 15.06 -15.82
C ALA A 19 -11.09 13.98 -15.38
N ALA A 20 -11.09 12.82 -16.07
CA ALA A 20 -11.90 11.67 -15.70
C ALA A 20 -11.46 11.08 -14.35
N ALA A 21 -10.15 10.97 -14.10
CA ALA A 21 -9.62 10.57 -12.80
C ALA A 21 -10.02 11.56 -11.69
N ALA A 22 -10.13 12.85 -11.99
CA ALA A 22 -10.58 13.85 -11.01
C ALA A 22 -12.10 13.82 -10.69
N VAL A 23 -12.92 13.04 -11.40
CA VAL A 23 -14.39 13.00 -11.25
C VAL A 23 -14.86 12.69 -9.82
N PRO A 24 -14.29 11.73 -9.08
CA PRO A 24 -14.71 11.45 -7.70
C PRO A 24 -14.62 12.66 -6.77
N TRP A 25 -13.61 13.51 -6.95
CA TRP A 25 -13.44 14.75 -6.19
C TRP A 25 -14.50 15.79 -6.54
N VAL A 26 -14.80 15.90 -7.82
CA VAL A 26 -15.81 16.81 -8.35
C VAL A 26 -17.18 16.43 -7.79
N LEU A 27 -17.52 15.15 -7.80
CA LEU A 27 -18.79 14.62 -7.26
C LEU A 27 -18.91 14.82 -5.75
N LEU A 28 -17.86 14.59 -4.97
CA LEU A 28 -17.86 14.88 -3.53
C LEU A 28 -17.94 16.37 -3.21
N GLY A 29 -17.40 17.21 -4.08
CA GLY A 29 -17.62 18.65 -4.01
C GLY A 29 -19.10 19.00 -4.18
N PHE A 30 -19.79 18.35 -5.11
CA PHE A 30 -21.18 18.67 -5.45
C PHE A 30 -22.24 18.16 -4.45
N ASP A 31 -21.87 17.33 -3.47
CA ASP A 31 -22.81 16.70 -2.52
C ASP A 31 -23.30 17.63 -1.38
N ASP A 32 -22.88 18.91 -1.36
CA ASP A 32 -23.43 19.90 -0.42
C ASP A 32 -23.57 21.28 -1.11
N SER A 33 -24.68 21.44 -1.84
CA SER A 33 -25.02 22.53 -2.79
C SER A 33 -25.05 23.97 -2.22
N GLY A 34 -24.44 24.24 -1.07
CA GLY A 34 -24.20 25.58 -0.54
C GLY A 34 -22.86 25.77 0.19
N LYS A 35 -22.14 24.72 0.56
CA LYS A 35 -20.92 24.83 1.39
C LYS A 35 -19.65 24.94 0.56
N LEU A 36 -19.61 24.40 -0.66
CA LEU A 36 -18.44 24.53 -1.55
C LEU A 36 -18.16 25.97 -1.96
N ALA A 37 -19.19 26.70 -2.39
CA ALA A 37 -19.03 28.11 -2.77
C ALA A 37 -18.59 28.97 -1.57
N ALA A 38 -19.05 28.64 -0.37
CA ALA A 38 -18.64 29.29 0.87
C ALA A 38 -17.20 28.92 1.27
N GLN A 39 -16.82 27.64 1.17
CA GLN A 39 -15.46 27.15 1.48
C GLN A 39 -14.43 27.61 0.46
N ALA A 40 -14.76 27.66 -0.83
CA ALA A 40 -13.92 28.22 -1.88
C ALA A 40 -13.74 29.73 -1.70
N ARG A 41 -14.80 30.47 -1.36
CA ARG A 41 -14.71 31.91 -1.01
C ARG A 41 -13.90 32.15 0.27
N LEU A 42 -14.00 31.27 1.28
CA LEU A 42 -13.22 31.34 2.51
C LEU A 42 -11.74 31.00 2.27
N ALA A 43 -11.45 29.98 1.47
CA ALA A 43 -10.09 29.60 1.09
C ALA A 43 -9.40 30.65 0.21
N LEU A 44 -10.14 31.30 -0.70
CA LEU A 44 -9.66 32.44 -1.49
C LEU A 44 -9.41 33.69 -0.61
N ARG A 45 -10.16 33.84 0.49
CA ARG A 45 -10.03 34.98 1.41
C ARG A 45 -8.96 34.76 2.48
N ASN A 46 -8.73 33.52 2.90
CA ASN A 46 -7.72 33.11 3.87
C ASN A 46 -7.07 31.78 3.45
N PRO A 47 -5.96 31.81 2.68
CA PRO A 47 -5.30 30.60 2.18
C PRO A 47 -4.65 29.71 3.27
N PHE A 48 -4.58 30.20 4.52
CA PHE A 48 -3.95 29.51 5.65
C PHE A 48 -4.92 28.75 6.58
N ASP A 49 -6.22 28.70 6.27
CA ASP A 49 -7.19 27.97 7.10
C ASP A 49 -7.17 26.45 6.82
N ARG A 50 -6.60 25.68 7.77
CA ARG A 50 -6.20 24.25 7.64
C ARG A 50 -7.30 23.28 7.19
N ARG A 51 -8.58 23.64 7.29
CA ARG A 51 -9.71 22.74 6.96
C ARG A 51 -10.24 22.90 5.54
N ALA A 52 -10.09 24.07 4.93
CA ALA A 52 -10.58 24.36 3.57
C ALA A 52 -9.44 24.43 2.54
N SER A 53 -8.22 24.72 2.98
CA SER A 53 -7.07 24.91 2.07
C SER A 53 -6.46 23.61 1.56
N GLY A 54 -6.50 22.50 2.31
CA GLY A 54 -5.83 21.25 1.89
C GLY A 54 -6.42 20.60 0.63
N LEU A 55 -7.76 20.51 0.56
CA LEU A 55 -8.49 19.97 -0.57
C LEU A 55 -8.38 20.86 -1.81
N LEU A 56 -8.50 22.18 -1.63
CA LEU A 56 -8.38 23.15 -2.72
C LEU A 56 -6.95 23.29 -3.24
N LEU A 57 -5.93 23.29 -2.38
CA LEU A 57 -4.53 23.34 -2.83
C LEU A 57 -4.09 22.06 -3.54
N PHE A 58 -4.63 20.90 -3.15
CA PHE A 58 -4.34 19.64 -3.84
C PHE A 58 -5.08 19.54 -5.19
N VAL A 59 -6.36 19.93 -5.25
CA VAL A 59 -7.14 20.03 -6.50
C VAL A 59 -6.55 21.07 -7.46
N ILE A 60 -6.08 22.22 -6.94
CA ILE A 60 -5.36 23.23 -7.74
C ILE A 60 -4.00 22.70 -8.18
N GLY A 61 -3.26 21.99 -7.33
CA GLY A 61 -2.02 21.31 -7.71
C GLY A 61 -2.23 20.30 -8.83
N LEU A 62 -3.29 19.49 -8.75
CA LEU A 62 -3.66 18.50 -9.76
C LEU A 62 -4.08 19.13 -11.09
N LEU A 63 -4.92 20.17 -11.05
CA LEU A 63 -5.35 20.94 -12.23
C LEU A 63 -4.24 21.78 -12.85
N VAL A 64 -3.11 21.96 -12.17
CA VAL A 64 -1.96 22.74 -12.66
C VAL A 64 -0.88 21.82 -13.24
N ILE A 65 -0.61 20.66 -12.63
CA ILE A 65 0.45 19.72 -13.08
C ILE A 65 0.13 19.08 -14.44
N GLY A 66 -1.11 18.61 -14.65
CA GLY A 66 -1.52 18.01 -15.94
C GLY A 66 -1.37 18.99 -17.11
N PRO A 67 -1.94 20.21 -17.03
CA PRO A 67 -1.77 21.24 -18.05
C PRO A 67 -0.34 21.77 -18.18
N LEU A 68 0.46 21.83 -17.10
CA LEU A 68 1.89 22.16 -17.19
C LEU A 68 2.68 21.09 -17.94
N ALA A 69 2.44 19.80 -17.65
CA ALA A 69 3.07 18.70 -18.35
C ALA A 69 2.69 18.71 -19.85
N VAL A 70 1.43 18.98 -20.16
CA VAL A 70 0.93 19.14 -21.53
C VAL A 70 1.52 20.38 -22.21
N ALA A 71 1.61 21.52 -21.51
CA ALA A 71 2.22 22.73 -22.04
C ALA A 71 3.73 22.56 -22.32
N TYR A 72 4.44 21.83 -21.46
CA TYR A 72 5.85 21.53 -21.63
C TYR A 72 6.08 20.49 -22.73
N PHE A 73 5.19 19.49 -22.88
CA PHE A 73 5.16 18.57 -24.01
C PHE A 73 4.99 19.30 -25.35
N LEU A 74 4.09 20.30 -25.40
CA LEU A 74 3.89 21.11 -26.61
C LEU A 74 5.14 21.95 -26.95
N ASN A 75 5.89 22.41 -25.95
CA ASN A 75 7.06 23.29 -26.15
C ASN A 75 8.41 22.55 -26.30
N SER A 76 8.51 21.29 -25.92
CA SER A 76 9.78 20.55 -25.93
C SER A 76 10.13 19.97 -27.31
N GLY A 77 11.40 20.04 -27.69
CA GLY A 77 11.93 19.53 -28.95
C GLY A 77 12.55 18.14 -28.89
N ASP A 78 13.06 17.73 -27.73
CA ASP A 78 13.85 16.52 -27.54
C ASP A 78 12.99 15.30 -27.12
N PRO A 79 13.02 14.17 -27.85
CA PRO A 79 12.26 12.96 -27.53
C PRO A 79 12.57 12.37 -26.15
N ALA A 80 13.82 12.43 -25.67
CA ALA A 80 14.19 11.88 -24.37
C ALA A 80 13.54 12.66 -23.21
N THR A 81 13.50 13.98 -23.32
CA THR A 81 12.82 14.85 -22.34
C THR A 81 11.31 14.58 -22.31
N ILE A 82 10.71 14.31 -23.48
CA ILE A 82 9.28 13.98 -23.60
C ILE A 82 8.95 12.64 -22.94
N GLU A 83 9.83 11.65 -23.06
CA GLU A 83 9.67 10.35 -22.41
C GLU A 83 9.66 10.48 -20.88
N THR A 84 10.59 11.25 -20.30
CA THR A 84 10.60 11.54 -18.85
C THR A 84 9.32 12.24 -18.40
N ILE A 85 8.78 13.16 -19.19
CA ILE A 85 7.50 13.82 -18.89
C ILE A 85 6.35 12.81 -18.89
N GLY A 86 6.35 11.86 -19.84
CA GLY A 86 5.41 10.75 -19.86
C GLY A 86 5.48 9.90 -18.58
N MET A 87 6.68 9.61 -18.08
CA MET A 87 6.86 8.89 -16.82
C MET A 87 6.31 9.68 -15.62
N VAL A 88 6.62 10.97 -15.51
CA VAL A 88 6.09 11.84 -14.44
C VAL A 88 4.56 11.93 -14.50
N TYR A 89 4.00 11.99 -15.71
CA TYR A 89 2.55 11.94 -15.90
C TYR A 89 1.97 10.61 -15.38
N GLY A 90 2.57 9.47 -15.74
CA GLY A 90 2.16 8.15 -15.23
C GLY A 90 2.22 8.08 -13.70
N ALA A 91 3.32 8.55 -13.10
CA ALA A 91 3.50 8.60 -11.66
C ALA A 91 2.43 9.44 -10.97
N THR A 92 2.18 10.65 -11.45
CA THR A 92 1.14 11.53 -10.87
C THR A 92 -0.26 10.94 -11.02
N LEU A 93 -0.54 10.25 -12.14
CA LEU A 93 -1.80 9.55 -12.34
C LEU A 93 -1.97 8.38 -11.35
N GLN A 94 -0.93 7.59 -11.10
CA GLN A 94 -0.99 6.52 -10.09
C GLN A 94 -1.27 7.08 -8.69
N LEU A 95 -0.59 8.16 -8.30
CA LEU A 95 -0.82 8.81 -7.02
C LEU A 95 -2.28 9.30 -6.92
N GLN A 96 -2.80 9.91 -7.98
CA GLN A 96 -4.20 10.34 -8.06
C GLN A 96 -5.16 9.15 -7.88
N LEU A 97 -4.94 8.05 -8.59
CA LEU A 97 -5.76 6.83 -8.48
C LEU A 97 -5.72 6.21 -7.08
N ILE A 98 -4.57 6.25 -6.39
CA ILE A 98 -4.46 5.84 -4.99
C ILE A 98 -5.39 6.68 -4.12
N VAL A 99 -5.40 8.01 -4.29
CA VAL A 99 -6.29 8.86 -3.49
C VAL A 99 -7.75 8.65 -3.86
N ASP A 100 -8.08 8.53 -5.15
CA ASP A 100 -9.43 8.25 -5.65
C ASP A 100 -9.98 6.94 -5.07
N PHE A 101 -9.15 5.91 -4.92
CA PHE A 101 -9.52 4.64 -4.29
C PHE A 101 -10.04 4.84 -2.87
N PHE A 102 -9.36 5.62 -2.02
CA PHE A 102 -9.83 5.89 -0.66
C PHE A 102 -11.10 6.75 -0.66
N ILE A 103 -11.18 7.70 -1.58
CA ILE A 103 -12.30 8.63 -1.71
C ILE A 103 -13.59 7.91 -2.10
N VAL A 104 -13.54 7.01 -3.08
CA VAL A 104 -14.69 6.20 -3.54
C VAL A 104 -14.93 5.01 -2.61
N GLY A 105 -13.85 4.46 -2.03
CA GLY A 105 -13.89 3.30 -1.16
C GLY A 105 -14.75 3.50 0.08
N PHE A 106 -14.69 4.66 0.74
CA PHE A 106 -15.49 4.91 1.95
C PHE A 106 -17.01 5.04 1.70
N PRO A 107 -17.49 5.84 0.72
CA PRO A 107 -18.90 5.83 0.33
C PRO A 107 -19.40 4.44 -0.08
N LEU A 108 -18.61 3.68 -0.85
CA LEU A 108 -18.96 2.33 -1.26
C LEU A 108 -19.02 1.37 -0.06
N LEU A 109 -18.09 1.50 0.89
CA LEU A 109 -18.11 0.75 2.15
C LEU A 109 -19.35 1.11 3.00
N MET A 110 -19.73 2.38 3.05
CA MET A 110 -20.95 2.82 3.75
C MET A 110 -22.23 2.37 3.03
N LEU A 111 -22.19 2.17 1.71
CA LEU A 111 -23.32 1.61 0.95
C LEU A 111 -23.52 0.11 1.27
N ILE A 112 -22.44 -0.66 1.26
CA ILE A 112 -22.48 -2.11 1.53
C ILE A 112 -22.74 -2.39 3.01
N TRP A 113 -22.08 -1.63 3.89
CA TRP A 113 -22.14 -1.84 5.34
C TRP A 113 -22.20 -0.51 6.11
N PRO A 114 -23.39 0.12 6.24
CA PRO A 114 -23.51 1.50 6.74
C PRO A 114 -22.91 1.73 8.13
N LYS A 115 -23.24 0.86 9.10
CA LYS A 115 -22.79 1.01 10.49
C LYS A 115 -21.30 0.68 10.66
N GLY A 116 -20.84 -0.43 10.07
CA GLY A 116 -19.43 -0.84 10.14
C GLY A 116 -18.52 0.09 9.35
N GLY A 117 -18.97 0.56 8.18
CA GLY A 117 -18.26 1.53 7.34
C GLY A 117 -18.06 2.89 8.03
N ALA A 118 -19.03 3.35 8.82
CA ALA A 118 -18.87 4.55 9.63
C ALA A 118 -17.79 4.40 10.72
N VAL A 119 -17.72 3.22 11.37
CA VAL A 119 -16.66 2.90 12.35
C VAL A 119 -15.30 2.80 11.66
N ALA A 120 -15.24 2.13 10.50
CA ALA A 120 -14.02 1.99 9.72
C ALA A 120 -13.48 3.35 9.25
N TYR A 121 -14.34 4.24 8.76
CA TYR A 121 -13.95 5.59 8.37
C TYR A 121 -13.42 6.41 9.57
N ALA A 122 -14.06 6.28 10.74
CA ALA A 122 -13.60 6.94 11.96
C ALA A 122 -12.22 6.43 12.38
N ALA A 123 -12.01 5.11 12.40
CA ALA A 123 -10.72 4.49 12.76
C ALA A 123 -9.62 4.81 11.74
N PHE A 124 -9.93 4.81 10.44
CA PHE A 124 -8.99 5.26 9.40
C PHE A 124 -8.54 6.70 9.63
N ARG A 125 -9.51 7.60 9.83
CA ARG A 125 -9.24 9.02 10.04
C ARG A 125 -8.49 9.27 11.35
N GLU A 126 -8.75 8.48 12.38
CA GLU A 126 -7.97 8.47 13.61
C GLU A 126 -6.51 8.12 13.31
N GLY A 127 -6.26 6.98 12.64
CA GLY A 127 -4.92 6.51 12.30
C GLY A 127 -4.10 7.51 11.47
N VAL A 128 -4.68 8.07 10.40
CA VAL A 128 -3.97 9.03 9.50
C VAL A 128 -3.68 10.37 10.20
N ARG A 129 -4.45 10.73 11.22
CA ARG A 129 -4.26 11.98 11.99
C ARG A 129 -3.25 11.84 13.12
N GLN A 130 -2.93 10.63 13.53
CA GLN A 130 -1.92 10.41 14.56
C GLN A 130 -0.55 10.86 14.02
N PRO A 131 0.27 11.59 14.80
CA PRO A 131 1.62 11.98 14.39
C PRO A 131 2.48 10.78 13.99
N LEU A 132 2.25 9.62 14.62
CA LEU A 132 2.97 8.38 14.36
C LEU A 132 2.90 7.95 12.89
N PHE A 133 1.77 8.15 12.20
CA PHE A 133 1.64 7.84 10.77
C PHE A 133 2.70 8.57 9.94
N TRP A 134 2.85 9.88 10.16
CA TRP A 134 3.77 10.72 9.41
C TRP A 134 5.23 10.50 9.82
N VAL A 135 5.49 10.17 11.09
CA VAL A 135 6.83 9.81 11.56
C VAL A 135 7.28 8.50 10.91
N LEU A 136 6.43 7.48 10.89
CA LEU A 136 6.73 6.20 10.25
C LEU A 136 6.84 6.33 8.73
N PHE A 137 6.00 7.15 8.10
CA PHE A 137 6.13 7.49 6.68
C PHE A 137 7.48 8.15 6.38
N ALA A 138 7.88 9.15 7.17
CA ALA A 138 9.16 9.83 6.99
C ALA A 138 10.35 8.87 7.20
N PHE A 139 10.27 7.99 8.20
CA PHE A 139 11.28 6.96 8.43
C PHE A 139 11.35 5.98 7.25
N GLY A 140 10.22 5.47 6.77
CA GLY A 140 10.14 4.60 5.60
C GLY A 140 10.69 5.27 4.34
N LEU A 141 10.32 6.52 4.09
CA LEU A 141 10.86 7.32 2.99
C LEU A 141 12.39 7.42 3.06
N LEU A 142 12.95 7.75 4.23
CA LEU A 142 14.40 7.84 4.40
C LEU A 142 15.07 6.49 4.17
N ALA A 143 14.53 5.41 4.73
CA ALA A 143 15.04 4.06 4.54
C ALA A 143 15.02 3.64 3.06
N LEU A 144 13.95 3.93 2.33
CA LEU A 144 13.83 3.66 0.90
C LEU A 144 14.78 4.50 0.05
N ILE A 145 15.05 5.77 0.40
CA ILE A 145 16.04 6.60 -0.30
C ILE A 145 17.46 6.07 -0.07
N VAL A 146 17.74 5.53 1.11
CA VAL A 146 19.05 4.95 1.45
C VAL A 146 19.23 3.54 0.86
N SER A 147 18.13 2.81 0.60
CA SER A 147 18.20 1.41 0.17
C SER A 147 19.04 1.14 -1.08
N PRO A 148 19.13 2.02 -2.10
CA PRO A 148 20.01 1.81 -3.26
C PRO A 148 21.50 1.81 -2.93
N ILE A 149 21.90 2.46 -1.83
CA ILE A 149 23.31 2.62 -1.44
C ILE A 149 23.86 1.32 -0.85
N VAL A 150 23.02 0.54 -0.15
CA VAL A 150 23.45 -0.68 0.56
C VAL A 150 23.97 -1.76 -0.41
N PRO A 151 23.29 -2.08 -1.54
CA PRO A 151 23.71 -3.11 -2.47
C PRO A 151 24.83 -2.72 -3.44
N TYR A 152 25.47 -1.56 -3.26
CA TYR A 152 26.57 -1.12 -4.13
C TYR A 152 27.78 -2.10 -4.09
N PHE A 153 27.86 -2.94 -3.06
CA PHE A 153 28.91 -3.94 -2.88
C PHE A 153 28.58 -5.33 -3.49
N THR A 154 27.45 -5.50 -4.18
CA THR A 154 26.89 -6.82 -4.55
C THR A 154 27.28 -7.34 -5.95
N PHE A 155 28.28 -6.78 -6.64
CA PHE A 155 28.87 -7.31 -7.90
C PHE A 155 27.89 -7.94 -8.94
N GLY A 156 26.72 -7.35 -9.16
CA GLY A 156 25.82 -7.72 -10.26
C GLY A 156 24.37 -8.09 -9.91
N GLU A 157 24.02 -8.29 -8.64
CA GLU A 157 22.62 -8.56 -8.19
C GLU A 157 22.00 -7.37 -7.43
N ASP A 158 22.49 -6.17 -7.72
CA ASP A 158 22.20 -4.96 -6.96
C ASP A 158 20.72 -4.51 -7.09
N LEU A 159 20.08 -4.72 -8.24
CA LEU A 159 18.66 -4.38 -8.45
C LEU A 159 17.72 -5.34 -7.70
N VAL A 160 18.04 -6.64 -7.71
CA VAL A 160 17.30 -7.68 -6.97
C VAL A 160 17.35 -7.39 -5.47
N MET A 161 18.53 -7.08 -4.94
CA MET A 161 18.70 -6.76 -3.53
C MET A 161 18.00 -5.46 -3.12
N VAL A 162 17.97 -4.42 -3.97
CA VAL A 162 17.19 -3.20 -3.69
C VAL A 162 15.69 -3.51 -3.64
N LYS A 163 15.19 -4.38 -4.53
CA LYS A 163 13.79 -4.84 -4.51
C LYS A 163 13.44 -5.54 -3.20
N ASP A 164 14.26 -6.49 -2.79
CA ASP A 164 14.06 -7.25 -1.55
C ASP A 164 14.04 -6.33 -0.32
N LEU A 165 15.08 -5.50 -0.15
CA LEU A 165 15.18 -4.52 0.94
C LEU A 165 14.02 -3.51 0.95
N GLY A 166 13.57 -3.10 -0.24
CA GLY A 166 12.44 -2.17 -0.39
C GLY A 166 11.13 -2.77 0.11
N PHE A 167 10.81 -4.00 -0.30
CA PHE A 167 9.62 -4.72 0.17
C PHE A 167 9.66 -4.94 1.68
N ASP A 168 10.79 -5.41 2.23
CA ASP A 168 10.98 -5.61 3.67
C ASP A 168 10.81 -4.31 4.46
N THR A 169 11.35 -3.20 3.95
CA THR A 169 11.20 -1.87 4.58
C THR A 169 9.73 -1.43 4.60
N MET A 170 9.03 -1.56 3.48
CA MET A 170 7.62 -1.19 3.38
C MET A 170 6.74 -2.06 4.29
N MET A 171 6.99 -3.38 4.30
CA MET A 171 6.34 -4.34 5.20
C MET A 171 6.50 -3.92 6.65
N LEU A 172 7.75 -3.71 7.09
CA LEU A 172 8.06 -3.42 8.49
C LEU A 172 7.39 -2.13 8.94
N VAL A 173 7.46 -1.07 8.13
CA VAL A 173 6.85 0.22 8.44
C VAL A 173 5.32 0.12 8.51
N ALA A 174 4.69 -0.55 7.55
CA ALA A 174 3.23 -0.70 7.49
C ALA A 174 2.69 -1.64 8.58
N ALA A 175 3.39 -2.73 8.87
CA ALA A 175 3.07 -3.64 9.97
C ALA A 175 3.26 -2.96 11.32
N LEU A 176 4.36 -2.24 11.53
CA LEU A 176 4.60 -1.51 12.78
C LEU A 176 3.51 -0.45 13.01
N PHE A 177 3.18 0.34 11.99
CA PHE A 177 2.07 1.29 12.07
C PHE A 177 0.74 0.59 12.41
N GLY A 178 0.37 -0.43 11.64
CA GLY A 178 -0.92 -1.09 11.79
C GLY A 178 -1.09 -1.79 13.13
N THR A 179 -0.05 -2.46 13.63
CA THR A 179 -0.05 -3.16 14.93
C THR A 179 -0.08 -2.19 16.11
N LEU A 180 0.63 -1.06 16.03
CA LEU A 180 0.57 0.02 17.02
C LEU A 180 -0.80 0.70 17.02
N ALA A 181 -1.32 1.05 15.84
CA ALA A 181 -2.64 1.68 15.70
C ALA A 181 -3.76 0.76 16.19
N ALA A 182 -3.67 -0.55 15.92
CA ALA A 182 -4.60 -1.55 16.47
C ALA A 182 -4.53 -1.61 18.00
N SER A 183 -3.32 -1.64 18.55
CA SER A 183 -3.13 -1.69 20.01
C SER A 183 -3.66 -0.44 20.70
N GLN A 184 -3.37 0.76 20.19
CA GLN A 184 -3.86 2.01 20.77
C GLN A 184 -5.37 2.16 20.64
N SER A 185 -5.88 2.08 19.41
CA SER A 185 -7.30 2.34 19.12
C SER A 185 -8.21 1.34 19.84
N ILE A 186 -7.81 0.07 20.00
CA ILE A 186 -8.65 -0.95 20.64
C ILE A 186 -8.42 -1.03 22.14
N SER A 187 -7.16 -1.14 22.61
CA SER A 187 -6.89 -1.33 24.04
C SER A 187 -7.27 -0.09 24.86
N GLU A 188 -7.02 1.13 24.37
CA GLU A 188 -7.38 2.36 25.11
C GLU A 188 -8.89 2.54 25.23
N GLU A 189 -9.67 2.17 24.21
CA GLU A 189 -11.13 2.28 24.27
C GLU A 189 -11.78 1.23 25.17
N ILE A 190 -11.17 0.05 25.26
CA ILE A 190 -11.62 -1.02 26.15
C ILE A 190 -11.22 -0.73 27.60
N GLU A 191 -10.00 -0.27 27.85
CA GLU A 191 -9.47 0.03 29.19
C GLU A 191 -10.04 1.33 29.76
N GLY A 192 -10.22 2.36 28.91
CA GLY A 192 -10.80 3.65 29.28
C GLY A 192 -12.31 3.64 29.51
N ARG A 193 -12.98 2.49 29.43
CA ARG A 193 -14.46 2.30 29.50
C ARG A 193 -15.25 3.14 28.49
N THR A 194 -14.62 3.76 27.50
CA THR A 194 -15.29 4.55 26.45
C THR A 194 -15.99 3.67 25.41
N ALA A 195 -15.58 2.40 25.26
CA ALA A 195 -16.32 1.41 24.48
C ALA A 195 -17.76 1.22 24.99
N VAL A 196 -17.98 1.32 26.31
CA VAL A 196 -19.31 1.15 26.92
C VAL A 196 -20.25 2.32 26.58
N THR A 197 -19.72 3.54 26.49
CA THR A 197 -20.52 4.72 26.12
C THR A 197 -20.83 4.76 24.63
N LEU A 198 -19.94 4.27 23.76
CA LEU A 198 -20.20 4.12 22.32
C LEU A 198 -21.23 3.02 22.03
N MET A 199 -21.29 1.97 22.84
CA MET A 199 -22.33 0.92 22.77
C MET A 199 -23.73 1.39 23.18
N SER A 200 -23.89 2.62 23.69
CA SER A 200 -25.22 3.25 23.85
C SER A 200 -25.88 3.59 22.50
N LYS A 201 -25.09 3.61 21.40
CA LYS A 201 -25.60 3.62 20.02
C LYS A 201 -25.78 2.17 19.53
N PRO A 202 -26.72 1.90 18.60
CA PRO A 202 -27.05 0.55 18.15
C PRO A 202 -25.98 -0.04 17.20
N VAL A 203 -24.73 -0.18 17.69
CA VAL A 203 -23.58 -0.78 17.01
C VAL A 203 -23.21 -2.05 17.78
N SER A 204 -23.26 -3.20 17.10
CA SER A 204 -22.89 -4.48 17.72
C SER A 204 -21.38 -4.56 17.96
N ARG A 205 -20.96 -5.32 18.98
CA ARG A 205 -19.55 -5.65 19.27
C ARG A 205 -18.78 -6.13 18.02
N ARG A 206 -19.44 -6.94 17.19
CA ARG A 206 -18.90 -7.48 15.93
C ARG A 206 -18.63 -6.39 14.89
N GLN A 207 -19.59 -5.48 14.71
CA GLN A 207 -19.45 -4.32 13.81
C GLN A 207 -18.36 -3.36 14.26
N PHE A 208 -18.20 -3.19 15.57
CA PHE A 208 -17.15 -2.36 16.15
C PHE A 208 -15.75 -2.94 15.86
N LEU A 209 -15.50 -4.21 16.20
CA LEU A 209 -14.17 -4.82 16.02
C LEU A 209 -13.77 -4.92 14.54
N LEU A 210 -14.66 -5.43 13.69
CA LEU A 210 -14.40 -5.57 12.25
C LEU A 210 -14.29 -4.21 11.56
N GLY A 211 -15.10 -3.22 11.96
CA GLY A 211 -14.98 -1.85 11.49
C GLY A 211 -13.62 -1.25 11.83
N LYS A 212 -13.15 -1.42 13.07
CA LYS A 212 -11.81 -0.97 13.49
C LYS A 212 -10.69 -1.66 12.71
N PHE A 213 -10.76 -2.99 12.57
CA PHE A 213 -9.81 -3.73 11.75
C PHE A 213 -9.72 -3.16 10.33
N LEU A 214 -10.87 -3.01 9.64
CA LEU A 214 -10.89 -2.47 8.28
C LEU A 214 -10.37 -1.04 8.21
N GLY A 215 -10.71 -0.18 9.16
CA GLY A 215 -10.22 1.21 9.20
C GLY A 215 -8.70 1.30 9.39
N ILE A 216 -8.15 0.50 10.30
CA ILE A 216 -6.70 0.42 10.55
C ILE A 216 -5.98 -0.20 9.36
N LEU A 217 -6.54 -1.27 8.78
CA LEU A 217 -6.02 -1.91 7.57
C LEU A 217 -5.96 -0.92 6.40
N LEU A 218 -7.02 -0.15 6.17
CA LEU A 218 -7.05 0.90 5.13
C LEU A 218 -6.06 2.04 5.43
N ALA A 219 -5.85 2.40 6.70
CA ALA A 219 -4.84 3.42 7.04
C ALA A 219 -3.43 2.90 6.77
N SER A 220 -3.15 1.63 7.11
CA SER A 220 -1.90 0.96 6.80
C SER A 220 -1.72 0.79 5.28
N LEU A 221 -2.79 0.49 4.54
CA LEU A 221 -2.78 0.43 3.07
C LEU A 221 -2.43 1.78 2.46
N LEU A 222 -2.95 2.89 2.98
CA LEU A 222 -2.58 4.23 2.50
C LEU A 222 -1.09 4.49 2.72
N LEU A 223 -0.59 4.20 3.92
CA LEU A 223 0.84 4.34 4.24
C LEU A 223 1.70 3.51 3.26
N PHE A 224 1.34 2.25 3.09
CA PHE A 224 2.03 1.30 2.22
C PHE A 224 1.98 1.74 0.74
N ALA A 225 0.83 2.19 0.25
CA ALA A 225 0.66 2.66 -1.13
C ALA A 225 1.44 3.96 -1.42
N LEU A 226 1.54 4.86 -0.45
CA LEU A 226 2.38 6.06 -0.60
C LEU A 226 3.87 5.70 -0.62
N LEU A 227 4.30 4.77 0.24
CA LEU A 227 5.68 4.26 0.23
C LEU A 227 5.99 3.48 -1.06
N SER A 228 5.04 2.70 -1.59
CA SER A 228 5.23 1.96 -2.84
C SER A 228 5.39 2.89 -4.04
N TRP A 229 4.59 3.94 -4.11
CA TRP A 229 4.72 4.97 -5.14
C TRP A 229 6.11 5.64 -5.11
N LEU A 230 6.61 5.93 -3.91
CA LEU A 230 7.98 6.46 -3.73
C LEU A 230 9.05 5.44 -4.09
N PHE A 231 8.84 4.18 -3.71
CA PHE A 231 9.77 3.10 -3.99
C PHE A 231 9.94 2.85 -5.49
N GLU A 232 8.87 2.88 -6.26
CA GLU A 232 8.92 2.84 -7.74
C GLU A 232 9.75 4.00 -8.30
N GLY A 233 9.59 5.21 -7.74
CA GLY A 233 10.43 6.36 -8.09
C GLY A 233 11.92 6.16 -7.77
N VAL A 234 12.24 5.51 -6.64
CA VAL A 234 13.62 5.17 -6.27
C VAL A 234 14.22 4.13 -7.24
N LEU A 235 13.47 3.10 -7.59
CA LEU A 235 13.91 2.08 -8.56
C LEU A 235 14.21 2.69 -9.94
N LEU A 236 13.37 3.62 -10.38
CA LEU A 236 13.59 4.35 -11.63
C LEU A 236 14.82 5.28 -11.53
N GLY A 237 14.98 5.99 -10.42
CA GLY A 237 16.16 6.81 -10.16
C GLY A 237 17.45 6.00 -10.21
N LYS A 238 17.45 4.79 -9.63
CA LYS A 238 18.56 3.84 -9.71
C LYS A 238 18.84 3.41 -11.16
N SER A 239 17.81 3.03 -11.92
CA SER A 239 17.97 2.65 -13.34
C SER A 239 18.59 3.76 -14.18
N TRP A 240 18.29 5.02 -13.86
CA TRP A 240 18.87 6.19 -14.53
C TRP A 240 20.33 6.44 -14.10
N LEU A 241 20.64 6.22 -12.82
CA LEU A 241 21.98 6.42 -12.25
C LEU A 241 22.98 5.38 -12.75
N ASP A 242 22.60 4.11 -12.78
CA ASP A 242 23.49 3.01 -13.13
C ASP A 242 23.72 2.87 -14.65
N ARG A 243 23.02 3.67 -15.47
CA ARG A 243 23.08 3.65 -16.95
C ARG A 243 23.09 2.22 -17.50
N LEU A 244 22.26 1.36 -16.91
CA LEU A 244 21.99 0.04 -17.47
C LEU A 244 21.56 0.23 -18.92
N ASP A 245 21.91 -0.71 -19.81
CA ASP A 245 21.55 -0.67 -21.22
C ASP A 245 20.10 -0.22 -21.40
N ALA A 246 19.84 0.59 -22.43
CA ALA A 246 18.53 1.21 -22.68
C ALA A 246 17.41 0.20 -22.38
N THR A 247 16.58 0.49 -21.38
CA THR A 247 15.57 -0.45 -20.88
C THR A 247 14.79 -0.99 -22.09
N PRO A 248 14.84 -2.32 -22.34
CA PRO A 248 14.20 -2.87 -23.51
C PRO A 248 12.72 -2.55 -23.41
N VAL A 249 12.18 -1.88 -24.43
CA VAL A 249 10.77 -1.49 -24.43
C VAL A 249 9.94 -2.78 -24.36
N PRO A 250 9.03 -2.90 -23.37
CA PRO A 250 8.23 -4.11 -23.18
C PRO A 250 7.50 -4.53 -24.47
N ALA A 251 7.37 -5.83 -24.71
CA ALA A 251 6.75 -6.37 -25.93
C ALA A 251 5.30 -5.93 -26.14
N TRP A 252 4.55 -5.77 -25.04
CA TRP A 252 3.19 -5.24 -25.09
C TRP A 252 3.18 -3.78 -25.52
N LEU A 253 4.15 -2.99 -25.05
CA LEU A 253 4.24 -1.56 -25.31
C LEU A 253 4.71 -1.30 -26.74
N THR A 254 5.67 -2.08 -27.26
CA THR A 254 6.10 -1.98 -28.66
C THR A 254 4.97 -2.34 -29.63
N SER A 255 4.21 -3.39 -29.32
CA SER A 255 3.01 -3.78 -30.09
C SER A 255 1.92 -2.70 -30.05
N TYR A 256 1.72 -2.08 -28.89
CA TYR A 256 0.75 -1.00 -28.73
C TYR A 256 1.17 0.28 -29.48
N LEU A 257 2.42 0.72 -29.31
CA LEU A 257 2.94 1.92 -29.97
C LEU A 257 2.94 1.78 -31.51
N SER A 258 3.31 0.60 -32.02
CA SER A 258 3.27 0.33 -33.47
C SER A 258 1.85 0.34 -34.04
N SER A 259 0.85 -0.06 -33.26
CA SER A 259 -0.56 -0.02 -33.68
C SER A 259 -1.12 1.40 -33.82
N LEU A 260 -0.60 2.36 -33.04
CA LEU A 260 -1.11 3.73 -33.01
C LEU A 260 -0.58 4.60 -34.17
N ASN A 261 0.50 4.19 -34.83
CA ASN A 261 1.13 4.90 -35.95
C ASN A 261 1.26 6.43 -35.73
N LEU A 262 1.73 6.80 -34.53
CA LEU A 262 1.82 8.19 -34.08
C LEU A 262 3.14 8.83 -34.52
N ALA A 263 3.14 10.16 -34.62
CA ALA A 263 4.37 10.94 -34.81
C ALA A 263 5.37 10.71 -33.67
N GLU A 264 6.65 11.00 -33.91
CA GLU A 264 7.75 10.73 -32.97
C GLU A 264 7.51 11.30 -31.55
N LYS A 265 7.04 12.55 -31.46
CA LYS A 265 6.75 13.22 -30.17
C LYS A 265 5.66 12.52 -29.34
N PRO A 266 4.43 12.32 -29.83
CA PRO A 266 3.41 11.61 -29.06
C PRO A 266 3.80 10.15 -28.75
N THR A 267 4.53 9.48 -29.63
CA THR A 267 5.04 8.13 -29.37
C THR A 267 6.00 8.11 -28.17
N ALA A 268 6.92 9.07 -28.06
CA ALA A 268 7.81 9.18 -26.91
C ALA A 268 7.06 9.41 -25.58
N LEU A 269 6.00 10.22 -25.60
CA LEU A 269 5.19 10.48 -24.40
C LEU A 269 4.44 9.22 -23.96
N VAL A 270 3.75 8.55 -24.89
CA VAL A 270 3.00 7.32 -24.59
C VAL A 270 3.96 6.21 -24.15
N ARG A 271 5.16 6.15 -24.71
CA ARG A 271 6.23 5.26 -24.25
C ARG A 271 6.58 5.54 -22.79
N GLY A 272 6.81 6.80 -22.40
CA GLY A 272 7.11 7.16 -21.02
C GLY A 272 6.02 6.73 -20.01
N ILE A 273 4.75 6.95 -20.36
CA ILE A 273 3.61 6.50 -19.54
C ILE A 273 3.58 4.96 -19.45
N GLY A 274 3.81 4.29 -20.58
CA GLY A 274 3.83 2.84 -20.66
C GLY A 274 4.96 2.22 -19.84
N LEU A 275 6.14 2.82 -19.84
CA LEU A 275 7.27 2.38 -19.03
C LEU A 275 6.96 2.47 -17.54
N TRP A 276 6.41 3.60 -17.06
CA TRP A 276 5.98 3.71 -15.66
C TRP A 276 4.97 2.61 -15.31
N THR A 277 3.96 2.41 -16.17
CA THR A 277 2.92 1.39 -15.96
C THR A 277 3.50 -0.02 -15.92
N ASP A 278 4.47 -0.33 -16.80
CA ASP A 278 5.16 -1.61 -16.82
C ASP A 278 5.94 -1.85 -15.52
N HIS A 279 6.66 -0.83 -15.04
CA HIS A 279 7.35 -0.88 -13.75
C HIS A 279 6.37 -1.13 -12.61
N THR A 280 5.26 -0.39 -12.54
CA THR A 280 4.21 -0.62 -11.54
C THR A 280 3.67 -2.06 -11.61
N MET A 281 3.37 -2.56 -12.82
CA MET A 281 2.87 -3.93 -13.02
C MET A 281 3.89 -5.00 -12.62
N SER A 282 5.19 -4.75 -12.80
CA SER A 282 6.26 -5.67 -12.41
C SER A 282 6.43 -5.76 -10.88
N VAL A 283 6.14 -4.68 -10.16
CA VAL A 283 6.31 -4.57 -8.70
C VAL A 283 5.01 -4.95 -7.96
N LEU A 284 3.85 -4.81 -8.61
CA LEU A 284 2.52 -5.07 -8.05
C LEU A 284 2.37 -6.47 -7.40
N PRO A 285 2.80 -7.60 -8.00
CA PRO A 285 2.76 -8.91 -7.36
C PRO A 285 3.41 -8.91 -5.98
N GLY A 286 4.57 -8.27 -5.88
CA GLY A 286 5.30 -8.15 -4.65
C GLY A 286 4.53 -7.34 -3.61
N LEU A 287 4.05 -6.17 -4.00
CA LEU A 287 3.24 -5.31 -3.13
C LEU A 287 2.01 -6.03 -2.56
N VAL A 288 1.32 -6.83 -3.38
CA VAL A 288 0.14 -7.58 -2.97
C VAL A 288 0.49 -8.64 -1.92
N MET A 289 1.57 -9.40 -2.14
CA MET A 289 1.99 -10.43 -1.17
C MET A 289 2.47 -9.81 0.13
N THR A 290 3.32 -8.78 0.05
CA THR A 290 3.82 -8.05 1.23
C THR A 290 2.70 -7.40 2.03
N PHE A 291 1.71 -6.79 1.37
CA PHE A 291 0.57 -6.21 2.08
C PHE A 291 -0.34 -7.29 2.70
N SER A 292 -0.42 -8.48 2.11
CA SER A 292 -1.16 -9.61 2.68
C SER A 292 -0.54 -10.09 4.00
N GLU A 293 0.79 -10.08 4.11
CA GLU A 293 1.49 -10.30 5.38
C GLU A 293 1.16 -9.21 6.43
N VAL A 294 1.21 -7.93 6.03
CA VAL A 294 0.84 -6.80 6.90
C VAL A 294 -0.59 -6.97 7.42
N MET A 295 -1.53 -7.38 6.57
CA MET A 295 -2.92 -7.63 6.93
C MET A 295 -3.03 -8.71 8.01
N VAL A 296 -2.29 -9.83 7.87
CA VAL A 296 -2.27 -10.91 8.86
C VAL A 296 -1.76 -10.41 10.21
N LEU A 297 -0.67 -9.64 10.23
CA LEU A 297 -0.12 -9.09 11.47
C LEU A 297 -1.08 -8.09 12.15
N ILE A 298 -1.78 -7.27 11.36
CA ILE A 298 -2.83 -6.38 11.89
C ILE A 298 -3.99 -7.19 12.46
N ALA A 299 -4.41 -8.27 11.80
CA ALA A 299 -5.49 -9.13 12.30
C ALA A 299 -5.12 -9.76 13.65
N VAL A 300 -3.89 -10.26 13.79
CA VAL A 300 -3.35 -10.79 15.05
C VAL A 300 -3.31 -9.70 16.12
N ALA A 301 -2.81 -8.50 15.79
CA ALA A 301 -2.77 -7.39 16.73
C ALA A 301 -4.16 -6.95 17.20
N VAL A 302 -5.14 -6.91 16.31
CA VAL A 302 -6.54 -6.59 16.63
C VAL A 302 -7.15 -7.65 17.54
N ALA A 303 -6.94 -8.94 17.24
CA ALA A 303 -7.48 -10.04 18.03
C ALA A 303 -6.92 -10.03 19.45
N LEU A 304 -5.60 -9.86 19.60
CA LEU A 304 -4.93 -9.82 20.89
C LEU A 304 -5.28 -8.55 21.71
N ALA A 305 -5.43 -7.38 21.05
CA ALA A 305 -5.80 -6.12 21.70
C ALA A 305 -7.14 -6.18 22.48
N THR A 306 -8.02 -7.14 22.15
CA THR A 306 -9.30 -7.32 22.87
C THR A 306 -9.12 -7.70 24.34
N ARG A 307 -8.00 -8.37 24.67
CA ARG A 307 -7.74 -8.97 25.99
C ARG A 307 -6.49 -8.43 26.65
N THR A 308 -5.47 -8.05 25.88
CA THR A 308 -4.18 -7.60 26.41
C THR A 308 -4.09 -6.07 26.47
N THR A 309 -3.25 -5.54 27.36
CA THR A 309 -2.92 -4.11 27.39
C THR A 309 -2.03 -3.76 26.19
N MET A 310 -1.99 -2.48 25.81
CA MET A 310 -1.26 -2.02 24.62
C MET A 310 0.19 -2.53 24.56
N VAL A 311 0.92 -2.42 25.68
CA VAL A 311 2.35 -2.81 25.74
C VAL A 311 2.52 -4.32 25.57
N VAL A 312 1.66 -5.10 26.22
CA VAL A 312 1.69 -6.57 26.13
C VAL A 312 1.26 -7.04 24.74
N ASN A 313 0.30 -6.35 24.12
CA ASN A 313 -0.14 -6.66 22.78
C ASN A 313 1.00 -6.49 21.78
N LEU A 314 1.64 -5.32 21.78
CA LEU A 314 2.72 -4.99 20.87
C LEU A 314 3.91 -5.95 21.02
N SER A 315 4.31 -6.26 22.25
CA SER A 315 5.41 -7.20 22.50
C SER A 315 5.08 -8.61 22.05
N THR A 316 3.83 -9.05 22.22
CA THR A 316 3.37 -10.38 21.78
C THR A 316 3.33 -10.47 20.26
N VAL A 317 2.80 -9.44 19.57
CA VAL A 317 2.77 -9.40 18.10
C VAL A 317 4.17 -9.39 17.52
N LEU A 318 5.09 -8.63 18.11
CA LEU A 318 6.49 -8.61 17.71
C LEU A 318 7.15 -9.99 17.89
N ALA A 319 6.88 -10.66 19.02
CA ALA A 319 7.37 -12.02 19.25
C ALA A 319 6.80 -13.02 18.24
N ILE A 320 5.51 -12.93 17.90
CA ILE A 320 4.86 -13.75 16.87
C ILE A 320 5.52 -13.51 15.51
N TYR A 321 5.77 -12.25 15.12
CA TYR A 321 6.42 -11.90 13.86
C TYR A 321 7.82 -12.53 13.74
N PHE A 322 8.66 -12.41 14.78
CA PHE A 322 9.99 -13.01 14.76
C PHE A 322 9.93 -14.54 14.75
N LEU A 323 9.04 -15.12 15.57
CA LEU A 323 8.92 -16.57 15.66
C LEU A 323 8.39 -17.17 14.36
N ALA A 324 7.42 -16.51 13.72
CA ALA A 324 6.87 -16.91 12.42
C ALA A 324 7.93 -16.87 11.31
N ASN A 325 8.81 -15.85 11.29
CA ASN A 325 9.92 -15.80 10.33
C ASN A 325 11.00 -16.87 10.57
N VAL A 326 11.19 -17.32 11.82
CA VAL A 326 12.18 -18.35 12.18
C VAL A 326 11.63 -19.76 12.03
N THR A 327 10.31 -19.94 12.08
CA THR A 327 9.64 -21.25 12.07
C THR A 327 9.98 -22.11 10.83
N PRO A 328 9.98 -21.59 9.59
CA PRO A 328 10.36 -22.36 8.40
C PRO A 328 11.78 -22.93 8.50
N VAL A 329 12.71 -22.17 9.07
CA VAL A 329 14.10 -22.61 9.30
C VAL A 329 14.15 -23.71 10.36
N LEU A 330 13.34 -23.63 11.41
CA LEU A 330 13.25 -24.68 12.43
C LEU A 330 12.64 -25.98 11.88
N VAL A 331 11.62 -25.87 11.02
CA VAL A 331 10.97 -27.02 10.39
C VAL A 331 11.91 -27.75 9.44
N THR A 332 12.63 -27.00 8.59
CA THR A 332 13.62 -27.59 7.66
C THR A 332 14.75 -28.30 8.42
N ILE A 333 15.34 -27.65 9.43
CA ILE A 333 16.37 -28.27 10.28
C ILE A 333 15.82 -29.48 11.04
N GLY A 334 14.58 -29.40 11.56
CA GLY A 334 13.94 -30.48 12.29
C GLY A 334 13.68 -31.71 11.43
N HIS A 335 13.18 -31.52 10.21
CA HIS A 335 12.97 -32.60 9.26
C HIS A 335 14.30 -33.22 8.80
N ASP A 336 15.30 -32.41 8.48
CA ASP A 336 16.65 -32.88 8.11
C ASP A 336 17.32 -33.66 9.23
N ALA A 337 17.20 -33.18 10.48
CA ALA A 337 17.73 -33.87 11.65
C ALA A 337 17.05 -35.24 11.87
N LYS A 338 15.74 -35.33 11.62
CA LYS A 338 14.98 -36.59 11.71
C LYS A 338 15.44 -37.62 10.68
N VAL A 339 15.80 -37.17 9.47
CA VAL A 339 16.26 -38.04 8.38
C VAL A 339 17.73 -38.45 8.56
N ARG A 340 18.61 -37.50 8.89
CA ARG A 340 20.07 -37.74 8.96
C ARG A 340 20.52 -38.42 10.25
N THR A 341 19.88 -38.09 11.37
CA THR A 341 20.24 -38.61 12.71
C THR A 341 18.98 -38.98 13.48
N PRO A 342 18.36 -40.13 13.17
CA PRO A 342 17.14 -40.55 13.86
C PRO A 342 17.44 -40.81 15.33
N GLY A 343 16.77 -40.08 16.22
CA GLY A 343 16.91 -40.19 17.66
C GLY A 343 15.84 -39.40 18.41
N PRO A 344 15.71 -39.61 19.74
CA PRO A 344 14.64 -38.97 20.53
C PRO A 344 14.67 -37.44 20.48
N VAL A 345 15.86 -36.84 20.38
CA VAL A 345 16.04 -35.39 20.32
C VAL A 345 15.61 -34.82 18.96
N SER A 346 15.92 -35.51 17.86
CA SER A 346 15.52 -35.05 16.52
C SER A 346 14.01 -35.22 16.29
N GLU A 347 13.40 -36.24 16.88
CA GLU A 347 11.95 -36.39 16.88
C GLU A 347 11.27 -35.27 17.65
N LEU A 348 11.73 -34.96 18.87
CA LEU A 348 11.22 -33.83 19.65
C LEU A 348 11.37 -32.50 18.91
N LEU A 349 12.53 -32.24 18.31
CA LEU A 349 12.78 -31.03 17.53
C LEU A 349 11.81 -30.89 16.35
N SER A 350 11.61 -31.97 15.58
CA SER A 350 10.68 -31.98 14.45
C SER A 350 9.22 -31.78 14.89
N PHE A 351 8.83 -32.36 16.02
CA PHE A 351 7.50 -32.19 16.59
C PHE A 351 7.27 -30.76 17.07
N THR A 352 8.22 -30.18 17.81
CA THR A 352 8.10 -28.79 18.30
C THR A 352 8.09 -27.79 17.15
N ALA A 353 8.89 -28.02 16.10
CA ALA A 353 8.89 -27.17 14.91
C ALA A 353 7.53 -27.25 14.18
N GLY A 354 6.97 -28.46 14.01
CA GLY A 354 5.64 -28.64 13.42
C GLY A 354 4.51 -28.03 14.25
N LEU A 355 4.65 -27.97 15.58
CA LEU A 355 3.68 -27.29 16.44
C LEU A 355 3.72 -25.77 16.23
N PHE A 356 4.91 -25.18 16.09
CA PHE A 356 5.04 -23.75 15.78
C PHE A 356 4.48 -23.42 14.39
N ASP A 357 4.76 -24.27 13.39
CA ASP A 357 4.25 -24.15 12.02
C ASP A 357 2.72 -24.21 11.94
N MET A 358 2.11 -25.05 12.78
CA MET A 358 0.65 -25.16 12.85
C MET A 358 -0.02 -23.94 13.52
N LEU A 359 0.64 -23.32 14.50
CA LEU A 359 0.04 -22.28 15.34
C LEU A 359 0.31 -20.85 14.81
N LEU A 360 1.47 -20.63 14.21
CA LEU A 360 1.91 -19.32 13.74
C LEU A 360 1.54 -19.13 12.27
N PRO A 361 1.42 -17.87 11.80
CA PRO A 361 1.24 -17.63 10.38
C PRO A 361 2.54 -18.01 9.64
N ASP A 362 2.41 -18.79 8.57
CA ASP A 362 3.53 -19.01 7.65
C ASP A 362 3.83 -17.73 6.85
N LEU A 363 4.72 -16.89 7.38
CA LEU A 363 5.08 -15.61 6.78
C LEU A 363 5.98 -15.74 5.55
N ASP A 364 6.70 -16.87 5.41
CA ASP A 364 7.63 -17.07 4.30
C ASP A 364 6.89 -17.19 2.95
N THR A 365 5.65 -17.68 2.97
CA THR A 365 4.78 -17.71 1.78
C THR A 365 4.47 -16.34 1.19
N PHE A 366 4.60 -15.26 1.96
CA PHE A 366 4.40 -13.89 1.48
C PHE A 366 5.69 -13.23 0.98
N ARG A 367 6.86 -13.85 1.23
CA ARG A 367 8.17 -13.30 0.87
C ARG A 367 8.49 -13.54 -0.60
N ILE A 368 8.98 -12.49 -1.26
CA ILE A 368 9.23 -12.49 -2.70
C ILE A 368 10.72 -12.74 -3.01
N GLY A 369 11.60 -12.60 -1.99
CA GLY A 369 13.06 -12.69 -2.14
C GLY A 369 13.55 -13.84 -3.05
N PRO A 370 13.11 -15.10 -2.82
CA PRO A 370 13.52 -16.22 -3.67
C PRO A 370 13.07 -16.11 -5.14
N ALA A 371 11.91 -15.49 -5.39
CA ALA A 371 11.38 -15.30 -6.74
C ALA A 371 12.05 -14.14 -7.48
N LEU A 372 12.51 -13.10 -6.76
CA LEU A 372 13.21 -11.96 -7.34
C LEU A 372 14.58 -12.34 -7.91
N VAL A 373 15.27 -13.33 -7.33
CA VAL A 373 16.59 -13.79 -7.78
C VAL A 373 16.50 -14.62 -9.07
N THR A 374 15.36 -15.28 -9.32
CA THR A 374 15.23 -16.24 -10.42
C THR A 374 14.77 -15.57 -11.73
N ASP A 375 14.48 -14.25 -11.73
CA ASP A 375 13.82 -13.52 -12.83
C ASP A 375 12.54 -14.21 -13.37
N ALA A 376 11.96 -15.11 -12.57
CA ALA A 376 10.80 -15.90 -12.95
C ALA A 376 9.54 -15.08 -12.72
N ALA A 377 8.77 -14.85 -13.79
CA ALA A 377 7.46 -14.24 -13.67
C ALA A 377 6.59 -15.09 -12.74
N LEU A 378 6.17 -14.50 -11.62
CA LEU A 378 5.31 -15.17 -10.66
C LEU A 378 3.95 -15.50 -11.31
N PRO A 379 3.53 -16.78 -11.31
CA PRO A 379 2.22 -17.14 -11.82
C PRO A 379 1.12 -16.38 -11.08
N THR A 380 0.16 -15.82 -11.82
CA THR A 380 -0.97 -15.09 -11.23
C THR A 380 -1.80 -15.97 -10.28
N THR A 381 -1.83 -17.28 -10.54
CA THR A 381 -2.45 -18.29 -9.68
C THR A 381 -1.80 -18.37 -8.30
N TYR A 382 -0.47 -18.27 -8.23
CA TYR A 382 0.26 -18.27 -6.96
C TYR A 382 -0.08 -17.04 -6.14
N ILE A 383 -0.03 -15.84 -6.75
CA ILE A 383 -0.35 -14.57 -6.08
C ILE A 383 -1.77 -14.60 -5.50
N LEU A 384 -2.74 -15.06 -6.29
CA LEU A 384 -4.13 -15.18 -5.84
C LEU A 384 -4.29 -16.20 -4.69
N SER A 385 -3.54 -17.30 -4.73
CA SER A 385 -3.57 -18.30 -3.66
C SER A 385 -2.99 -17.76 -2.35
N VAL A 386 -1.89 -17.01 -2.41
CA VAL A 386 -1.26 -16.36 -1.24
C VAL A 386 -2.18 -15.29 -0.65
N LEU A 387 -2.78 -14.44 -1.50
CA LEU A 387 -3.75 -13.45 -1.06
C LEU A 387 -4.98 -14.12 -0.40
N PHE A 388 -5.50 -15.19 -1.00
CA PHE A 388 -6.62 -15.94 -0.44
C PHE A 388 -6.26 -16.55 0.92
N TYR A 389 -5.07 -17.13 1.04
CA TYR A 389 -4.54 -17.63 2.31
C TYR A 389 -4.48 -16.51 3.37
N GLY A 390 -3.90 -15.34 3.06
CA GLY A 390 -3.82 -14.21 3.97
C GLY A 390 -5.20 -13.72 4.44
N VAL A 391 -6.18 -13.63 3.53
CA VAL A 391 -7.56 -13.23 3.86
C VAL A 391 -8.22 -14.27 4.77
N LEU A 392 -8.10 -15.55 4.44
CA LEU A 392 -8.69 -16.64 5.22
C LEU A 392 -8.08 -16.68 6.65
N TYR A 393 -6.76 -16.59 6.75
CA TYR A 393 -6.06 -16.57 8.04
C TYR A 393 -6.49 -15.36 8.88
N SER A 394 -6.53 -14.17 8.27
CA SER A 394 -6.99 -12.95 8.95
C SER A 394 -8.43 -13.10 9.45
N LEU A 395 -9.31 -13.72 8.67
CA LEU A 395 -10.70 -13.97 9.07
C LEU A 395 -10.77 -14.93 10.26
N ILE A 396 -10.02 -16.03 10.24
CA ILE A 396 -9.97 -17.01 11.35
C ILE A 396 -9.48 -16.32 12.64
N VAL A 397 -8.40 -15.54 12.55
CA VAL A 397 -7.85 -14.80 13.69
C VAL A 397 -8.84 -13.76 14.23
N LEU A 398 -9.53 -13.03 13.35
CA LEU A 398 -10.56 -12.09 13.77
C LEU A 398 -11.78 -12.77 14.40
N LEU A 399 -12.17 -13.96 13.95
CA LEU A 399 -13.22 -14.76 14.59
C LEU A 399 -12.81 -15.16 16.01
N ILE A 400 -11.56 -15.61 16.19
CA ILE A 400 -11.00 -15.91 17.53
C ILE A 400 -11.03 -14.65 18.40
N GLY A 401 -10.59 -13.51 17.87
CA GLY A 401 -10.64 -12.21 18.57
C GLY A 401 -12.07 -11.80 18.95
N LEU A 402 -13.04 -12.08 18.10
CA LEU A 402 -14.46 -11.79 18.34
C LEU A 402 -15.03 -12.67 19.46
N ILE A 403 -14.73 -13.98 19.47
CA ILE A 403 -15.10 -14.89 20.56
C ILE A 403 -14.49 -14.40 21.88
N LEU A 404 -13.18 -14.09 21.89
CA LEU A 404 -12.49 -13.54 23.05
C LEU A 404 -13.12 -12.24 23.56
N PHE A 405 -13.66 -11.41 22.67
CA PHE A 405 -14.31 -10.15 23.02
C PHE A 405 -15.75 -10.30 23.53
N GLU A 406 -16.48 -11.32 23.08
CA GLU A 406 -17.82 -11.64 23.58
C GLU A 406 -17.76 -12.09 25.05
N ASP A 407 -16.78 -12.93 25.39
CA ASP A 407 -16.56 -13.46 26.75
C ASP A 407 -15.98 -12.44 27.75
N LYS A 408 -15.70 -11.20 27.31
CA LYS A 408 -15.23 -10.14 28.21
C LYS A 408 -16.46 -9.43 28.76
N ASP A 409 -16.80 -9.73 30.01
CA ASP A 409 -17.78 -8.97 30.79
C ASP A 409 -17.24 -7.55 30.98
N LEU A 410 -17.76 -6.63 30.17
CA LEU A 410 -17.60 -5.20 30.34
C LEU A 410 -18.61 -4.74 31.41
N ALA A 411 -18.46 -5.25 32.63
CA ALA A 411 -19.27 -4.90 33.80
C ALA A 411 -18.42 -4.13 34.83
#